data_AF-A0A382DIT6-F1
#
_entry.id   AF-A0A382DIT6-F1
#
_cell.length_a   1.000
_cell.length_b   1.000
_cell.length_c   1.000
_cell.angle_alpha   90.00
_cell.angle_beta   90.00
_cell.angle_gamma   90.00
#
_symmetry.space_group_name_H-M   'P 1'
#
loop_
_entity.id
_entity.type
_entity.pdbx_description
1 polymer ?
#
loop_
_entity_poly.entity_id
_entity_poly.type
_entity_poly.pdbx_seq_one_letter_code
_entity_poly.pdbx_strand_id
1 'polypeptide(L)'
;RSIQSGINFSSGGDSVTVAAGTYVENVSLNKTIVLMSSEGAESTIIDANNFGTVLTVNPHSTQSYYGYPDIHADATVDGFTIQNGYTSGSSTASGGIIIGVSNTVIKNCIIKNNNSHQGGGVYAEGGTFYNCEILNNTAEFEGGGIFMTYRGFSGFEQTIIQNCLIANNNCGSGAGLFGPFNIVNSNIVNNTGNYGFASAGTSSIKNSIFYGNDGDEIGSFTATVTYSLIEDGYPGTGNIDADPLFADTANGDYRLSDYSPAIGAGTATGAPTTDIDGTPRPNPAGSSPDMGAYESMWASRLPIAGDVRDGLSGELSWSNSTTTIGANWDMFTDNGPVSYEVGVGTQSDSMDNVGNWAIVGTDTFAVITGLNLQDGVTYFVSVRGTDSDNQPSDTTTSDGFTVDTVLPQVLTIMEGSNATDQDYHSSTTSLPIGWTGSDDASGINFYEVTLGTAAGDSNTVDWISQEDSTSATLANLSLVEGSTYYASVRLTDIAGNISAVLSGDGVLIDFTDPVTGTIIDGTTEDLIFTGSSNTLTATWTGFSDPASGISHYEYAIGTSSESSDIAGWTSVALDTTVTRSGLSLGNGNTYYISVQAS
;
A
#
# COMPACT_ATOMS: atom_id res chain seq x y z
N ARG A 1 38.73 -4.99 46.90
CA ARG A 1 39.48 -3.72 47.16
C ARG A 1 38.87 -2.68 46.23
N SER A 2 38.73 -1.43 46.67
CA SER A 2 38.10 -0.38 45.86
C SER A 2 39.02 0.08 44.72
N ILE A 3 38.43 0.60 43.65
CA ILE A 3 39.12 1.23 42.52
C ILE A 3 39.93 2.42 43.03
N GLN A 4 39.34 3.25 43.89
CA GLN A 4 40.04 4.42 44.46
C GLN A 4 41.31 4.03 45.23
N SER A 5 41.31 2.90 45.94
CA SER A 5 42.52 2.43 46.64
C SER A 5 43.63 2.05 45.66
N GLY A 6 43.30 1.53 44.48
CA GLY A 6 44.27 1.24 43.42
C GLY A 6 44.87 2.52 42.84
N ILE A 7 44.03 3.51 42.54
CA ILE A 7 44.45 4.83 42.05
C ILE A 7 45.32 5.56 43.08
N ASN A 8 45.01 5.45 44.38
CA ASN A 8 45.81 6.07 45.43
C ASN A 8 47.20 5.44 45.55
N PHE A 9 47.32 4.15 45.27
CA PHE A 9 48.59 3.42 45.30
C PHE A 9 49.47 3.68 44.08
N SER A 10 48.87 4.03 42.93
CA SER A 10 49.60 4.30 41.69
C SER A 10 50.25 5.69 41.66
N SER A 11 51.24 5.83 40.78
CA SER A 11 51.90 7.09 40.42
C SER A 11 51.28 7.68 39.14
N GLY A 12 51.59 8.95 38.85
CA GLY A 12 51.22 9.56 37.58
C GLY A 12 51.91 8.86 36.40
N GLY A 13 51.16 8.59 35.33
CA GLY A 13 51.59 7.84 34.15
C GLY A 13 51.31 6.34 34.21
N ASP A 14 50.91 5.81 35.37
CA ASP A 14 50.63 4.38 35.52
C ASP A 14 49.33 3.96 34.81
N SER A 15 49.14 2.65 34.68
CA SER A 15 47.86 2.04 34.31
C SER A 15 47.29 1.28 35.50
N VAL A 16 46.00 1.47 35.77
CA VAL A 16 45.24 0.73 36.78
C VAL A 16 44.21 -0.11 36.05
N THR A 17 44.45 -1.42 36.01
CA THR A 17 43.52 -2.40 35.44
C THR A 17 42.55 -2.90 36.52
N VAL A 18 41.26 -2.81 36.23
CA VAL A 18 40.16 -3.19 37.12
C VAL A 18 39.53 -4.48 36.60
N ALA A 19 39.43 -5.48 37.47
CA ALA A 19 38.77 -6.75 37.14
C ALA A 19 37.25 -6.56 37.01
N ALA A 20 36.58 -7.48 36.30
CA ALA A 20 35.12 -7.50 36.24
C ALA A 20 34.49 -7.50 37.64
N GLY A 21 33.40 -6.74 37.77
CA GLY A 21 32.63 -6.61 39.00
C GLY A 21 31.90 -5.28 39.11
N THR A 22 31.02 -5.20 40.11
CA THR A 22 30.35 -3.96 40.50
C THR A 22 31.05 -3.33 41.69
N TYR A 23 31.54 -2.11 41.48
CA TYR A 23 32.24 -1.30 42.46
C TYR A 23 31.33 -0.17 42.91
N VAL A 24 30.75 -0.33 44.10
CA VAL A 24 29.88 0.69 44.71
C VAL A 24 30.75 1.74 45.39
N GLU A 25 31.14 2.77 44.64
CA GLU A 25 32.01 3.86 45.09
C GLU A 25 31.93 5.07 44.14
N ASN A 26 32.39 6.23 44.63
CA ASN A 26 32.68 7.38 43.78
C ASN A 26 34.19 7.46 43.54
N VAL A 27 34.61 7.59 42.28
CA VAL A 27 36.02 7.56 41.89
C VAL A 27 36.51 8.95 41.48
N SER A 28 37.69 9.32 41.97
CA SER A 28 38.36 10.58 41.62
C SER A 28 39.75 10.33 41.04
N LEU A 29 39.95 10.86 39.84
CA LEU A 29 41.23 10.93 39.13
C LEU A 29 41.79 12.35 39.26
N ASN A 30 42.95 12.47 39.88
CA ASN A 30 43.64 13.76 40.13
C ASN A 30 45.10 13.74 39.62
N LYS A 31 45.44 12.76 38.79
CA LYS A 31 46.76 12.51 38.23
C LYS A 31 46.60 11.88 36.86
N THR A 32 47.63 12.01 36.02
CA THR A 32 47.65 11.37 34.70
C THR A 32 47.67 9.87 34.90
N ILE A 33 46.71 9.15 34.35
CA ILE A 33 46.60 7.69 34.53
C ILE A 33 45.74 7.08 33.43
N VAL A 34 45.98 5.81 33.13
CA VAL A 34 45.04 4.98 32.36
C VAL A 34 44.26 4.11 33.35
N LEU A 35 42.99 4.40 33.55
CA LEU A 35 42.06 3.52 34.26
C LEU A 35 41.35 2.66 33.22
N MET A 36 41.53 1.34 33.28
CA MET A 36 40.97 0.43 32.28
C MET A 36 40.33 -0.80 32.90
N SER A 37 39.24 -1.26 32.33
CA SER A 37 38.63 -2.57 32.64
C SER A 37 39.41 -3.70 31.98
N SER A 38 39.46 -4.86 32.62
CA SER A 38 40.02 -6.07 32.00
C SER A 38 39.03 -6.82 31.11
N GLU A 39 37.72 -6.57 31.26
CA GLU A 39 36.63 -7.33 30.58
C GLU A 39 35.58 -6.42 29.90
N GLY A 40 35.88 -5.13 29.72
CA GLY A 40 34.98 -4.15 29.09
C GLY A 40 33.84 -3.64 29.98
N ALA A 41 33.01 -2.75 29.40
CA ALA A 41 31.99 -2.00 30.14
C ALA A 41 30.81 -2.85 30.60
N GLU A 42 30.46 -3.90 29.86
CA GLU A 42 29.39 -4.84 30.22
C GLU A 42 29.66 -5.59 31.54
N SER A 43 30.94 -5.75 31.90
CA SER A 43 31.35 -6.56 33.05
C SER A 43 31.97 -5.77 34.20
N THR A 44 32.37 -4.51 33.98
CA THR A 44 33.05 -3.69 35.00
C THR A 44 32.28 -2.40 35.23
N ILE A 45 31.63 -2.31 36.38
CA ILE A 45 30.65 -1.27 36.70
C ILE A 45 31.15 -0.43 37.88
N ILE A 46 31.17 0.89 37.71
CA ILE A 46 31.31 1.88 38.78
C ILE A 46 29.91 2.42 39.07
N ASP A 47 29.42 2.18 40.29
CA ASP A 47 28.05 2.50 40.68
C ASP A 47 28.07 3.44 41.89
N ALA A 48 27.48 4.63 41.73
CA ALA A 48 27.39 5.62 42.82
C ALA A 48 26.21 5.37 43.78
N ASN A 49 25.39 4.35 43.53
CA ASN A 49 24.25 3.93 44.33
C ASN A 49 23.30 5.10 44.69
N ASN A 50 22.96 5.89 43.68
CA ASN A 50 22.14 7.09 43.74
C ASN A 50 22.71 8.16 44.68
N PHE A 51 24.03 8.32 44.73
CA PHE A 51 24.66 9.34 45.56
C PHE A 51 25.96 9.90 44.98
N GLY A 52 25.95 11.21 44.69
CA GLY A 52 27.11 11.95 44.22
C GLY A 52 27.44 11.67 42.75
N THR A 53 28.61 12.15 42.34
CA THR A 53 29.17 11.93 41.01
C THR A 53 29.89 10.58 40.95
N VAL A 54 29.60 9.74 39.96
CA VAL A 54 30.24 8.42 39.82
C VAL A 54 31.75 8.55 39.59
N LEU A 55 32.14 9.37 38.61
CA LEU A 55 33.53 9.57 38.23
C LEU A 55 33.86 11.05 38.10
N THR A 56 34.96 11.46 38.72
CA THR A 56 35.44 12.84 38.63
C THR A 56 36.87 12.84 38.13
N VAL A 57 37.10 13.45 36.98
CA VAL A 57 38.43 13.62 36.38
C VAL A 57 38.81 15.09 36.48
N ASN A 58 39.78 15.37 37.36
CA ASN A 58 40.25 16.71 37.66
C ASN A 58 39.09 17.66 38.02
N PRO A 59 38.48 17.52 39.21
CA PRO A 59 37.32 18.33 39.61
C PRO A 59 37.68 19.81 39.69
N HIS A 60 37.46 20.48 38.58
CA HIS A 60 37.13 21.87 38.39
C HIS A 60 38.02 22.96 39.04
N SER A 61 38.47 23.87 38.17
CA SER A 61 39.05 25.16 38.55
C SER A 61 38.01 26.03 39.27
N THR A 62 38.21 26.36 40.54
CA THR A 62 37.33 27.29 41.28
C THR A 62 37.40 28.71 40.71
N GLN A 63 36.39 29.56 40.99
CA GLN A 63 36.31 31.00 40.66
C GLN A 63 37.56 31.83 41.06
N SER A 64 38.48 31.29 41.87
CA SER A 64 39.80 31.87 42.17
C SER A 64 40.87 31.64 41.09
N TYR A 65 40.56 30.92 40.01
CA TYR A 65 41.52 30.44 39.00
C TYR A 65 41.50 31.24 37.68
N TYR A 66 41.00 32.48 37.67
CA TYR A 66 40.97 33.36 36.49
C TYR A 66 42.35 33.98 36.15
N GLY A 67 43.41 33.17 35.97
CA GLY A 67 44.71 33.77 35.68
C GLY A 67 45.90 32.94 35.18
N TYR A 68 45.94 31.60 35.19
CA TYR A 68 47.08 30.81 34.65
C TYR A 68 46.65 29.33 34.40
N PRO A 69 47.44 28.49 33.68
CA PRO A 69 46.96 27.70 32.53
C PRO A 69 47.28 26.20 32.73
N ASP A 70 46.95 25.63 33.89
CA ASP A 70 47.30 24.22 34.07
C ASP A 70 46.23 23.38 33.39
N ILE A 71 46.54 22.92 32.16
CA ILE A 71 45.95 21.69 31.62
C ILE A 71 46.05 20.67 32.76
N HIS A 72 44.91 20.25 33.28
CA HIS A 72 44.90 19.27 34.35
C HIS A 72 45.36 17.92 33.79
N ALA A 73 45.88 17.08 34.67
CA ALA A 73 46.53 15.84 34.30
C ALA A 73 45.63 14.96 33.40
N ASP A 74 46.06 14.68 32.16
CA ASP A 74 45.25 13.92 31.20
C ASP A 74 45.02 12.49 31.70
N ALA A 75 43.78 12.02 31.67
CA ALA A 75 43.44 10.64 32.03
C ALA A 75 42.81 9.90 30.84
N THR A 76 42.93 8.57 30.85
CA THR A 76 42.14 7.69 29.99
C THR A 76 41.26 6.82 30.86
N VAL A 77 39.97 6.75 30.54
CA VAL A 77 39.01 5.82 31.14
C VAL A 77 38.46 4.92 30.05
N ASP A 78 38.71 3.62 30.19
CA ASP A 78 38.49 2.63 29.14
C ASP A 78 37.68 1.44 29.65
N GLY A 79 36.50 1.21 29.08
CA GLY A 79 35.78 -0.05 29.30
C GLY A 79 34.94 -0.11 30.58
N PHE A 80 34.31 0.98 31.02
CA PHE A 80 33.49 0.97 32.24
C PHE A 80 32.03 1.28 31.98
N THR A 81 31.13 0.59 32.68
CA THR A 81 29.80 1.13 32.94
C THR A 81 29.88 2.12 34.11
N ILE A 82 29.31 3.31 33.94
CA ILE A 82 29.32 4.42 34.90
C ILE A 82 27.85 4.81 35.14
N GLN A 83 27.32 4.48 36.32
CA GLN A 83 25.88 4.55 36.54
C GLN A 83 25.41 4.95 37.93
N ASN A 84 24.11 5.28 38.00
CA ASN A 84 23.36 5.59 39.21
C ASN A 84 23.99 6.72 40.02
N GLY A 85 24.62 7.68 39.36
CA GLY A 85 25.01 8.95 39.95
C GLY A 85 23.80 9.83 40.23
N TYR A 86 23.79 10.50 41.37
CA TYR A 86 22.71 11.42 41.72
C TYR A 86 23.26 12.64 42.44
N THR A 87 23.11 13.80 41.83
CA THR A 87 23.43 15.09 42.44
C THR A 87 22.23 16.02 42.37
N SER A 88 21.89 16.66 43.49
CA SER A 88 20.87 17.72 43.53
C SER A 88 21.50 19.03 43.99
N GLY A 89 21.00 20.16 43.49
CA GLY A 89 21.56 21.50 43.76
C GLY A 89 22.57 21.99 42.71
N SER A 90 23.43 22.95 43.08
CA SER A 90 24.24 23.87 42.24
C SER A 90 24.61 23.49 40.80
N SER A 91 24.69 24.51 39.93
CA SER A 91 25.00 24.54 38.47
C SER A 91 26.35 23.97 37.98
N THR A 92 27.00 23.08 38.73
CA THR A 92 28.33 22.52 38.36
C THR A 92 28.47 21.02 38.67
N ALA A 93 27.37 20.32 38.96
CA ALA A 93 27.39 18.91 39.34
C ALA A 93 26.74 18.04 38.27
N SER A 94 27.48 17.01 37.82
CA SER A 94 26.96 15.87 37.07
C SER A 94 26.79 14.67 38.01
N GLY A 95 25.78 13.85 37.75
CA GLY A 95 25.60 12.54 38.38
C GLY A 95 26.63 11.55 37.85
N GLY A 96 26.85 11.50 36.54
CA GLY A 96 27.76 10.54 35.93
C GLY A 96 29.22 10.96 36.04
N ILE A 97 29.69 11.75 35.07
CA ILE A 97 31.10 12.15 34.94
C ILE A 97 31.26 13.65 35.02
N ILE A 98 32.24 14.11 35.79
CA ILE A 98 32.76 15.48 35.71
C ILE A 98 34.16 15.46 35.09
N ILE A 99 34.37 16.22 34.03
CA ILE A 99 35.67 16.43 33.38
C ILE A 99 36.03 17.91 33.43
N GLY A 100 37.08 18.24 34.20
CA GLY A 100 37.67 19.58 34.16
C GLY A 100 38.51 19.81 32.90
N VAL A 101 39.06 21.03 32.76
CA VAL A 101 39.90 21.49 31.63
C VAL A 101 41.11 20.54 31.40
N SER A 102 40.95 19.54 30.52
CA SER A 102 41.91 18.47 30.25
C SER A 102 41.62 17.78 28.91
N ASN A 103 42.58 17.03 28.37
CA ASN A 103 42.41 16.19 27.18
C ASN A 103 42.03 14.75 27.56
N THR A 104 41.16 14.60 28.57
CA THR A 104 40.72 13.30 29.06
C THR A 104 40.05 12.50 27.95
N VAL A 105 40.44 11.24 27.78
CA VAL A 105 39.83 10.32 26.83
C VAL A 105 38.91 9.36 27.58
N ILE A 106 37.62 9.42 27.28
CA ILE A 106 36.65 8.42 27.74
C ILE A 106 36.34 7.53 26.54
N LYS A 107 36.57 6.22 26.68
CA LYS A 107 36.33 5.30 25.56
C LYS A 107 35.79 3.93 25.96
N ASN A 108 35.04 3.31 25.06
CA ASN A 108 34.42 2.00 25.28
C ASN A 108 33.58 1.97 26.58
N CYS A 109 32.95 3.09 26.94
CA CYS A 109 32.24 3.25 28.21
C CYS A 109 30.73 3.33 27.99
N ILE A 110 29.98 2.83 28.96
CA ILE A 110 28.51 2.93 29.02
C ILE A 110 28.16 3.86 30.18
N ILE A 111 27.66 5.06 29.88
CA ILE A 111 27.32 6.10 30.86
C ILE A 111 25.81 6.17 30.93
N LYS A 112 25.21 5.62 32.00
CA LYS A 112 23.76 5.44 32.04
C LYS A 112 23.09 5.69 33.38
N ASN A 113 21.81 6.05 33.33
CA ASN A 113 20.95 6.21 34.50
C ASN A 113 21.53 7.17 35.55
N ASN A 114 22.23 8.22 35.10
CA ASN A 114 22.74 9.26 35.96
C ASN A 114 21.77 10.44 35.99
N ASN A 115 21.62 11.05 37.16
CA ASN A 115 20.74 12.17 37.39
C ASN A 115 21.49 13.36 37.98
N SER A 116 21.29 14.53 37.41
CA SER A 116 21.96 15.74 37.85
C SER A 116 21.14 17.01 37.63
N HIS A 117 21.73 18.15 37.99
CA HIS A 117 21.17 19.45 37.68
C HIS A 117 21.53 19.91 36.25
N GLN A 118 22.78 19.70 35.82
CA GLN A 118 23.28 19.89 34.45
C GLN A 118 24.24 18.76 34.07
N GLY A 119 24.28 18.36 32.81
CA GLY A 119 25.18 17.29 32.36
C GLY A 119 24.82 15.95 33.02
N GLY A 120 23.64 15.41 32.73
CA GLY A 120 23.09 14.22 33.41
C GLY A 120 24.10 13.08 33.38
N GLY A 121 24.52 12.69 32.18
CA GLY A 121 25.59 11.73 31.96
C GLY A 121 26.96 12.34 32.20
N VAL A 122 27.23 13.49 31.58
CA VAL A 122 28.54 14.14 31.62
C VAL A 122 28.45 15.65 31.71
N TYR A 123 29.22 16.24 32.61
CA TYR A 123 29.59 17.65 32.61
C TYR A 123 31.06 17.78 32.23
N ALA A 124 31.35 18.47 31.13
CA ALA A 124 32.69 18.54 30.57
C ALA A 124 33.14 19.97 30.24
N GLU A 125 34.42 20.22 30.49
CA GLU A 125 35.16 21.43 30.09
C GLU A 125 36.29 21.13 29.10
N GLY A 126 36.31 19.90 28.58
CA GLY A 126 37.30 19.35 27.68
C GLY A 126 37.09 17.83 27.53
N GLY A 127 38.01 17.19 26.82
CA GLY A 127 38.04 15.74 26.65
C GLY A 127 37.49 15.25 25.31
N THR A 128 37.55 13.94 25.12
CA THR A 128 37.13 13.22 23.91
C THR A 128 36.38 11.95 24.31
N PHE A 129 35.29 11.67 23.60
CA PHE A 129 34.46 10.48 23.76
C PHE A 129 34.59 9.62 22.51
N TYR A 130 34.98 8.36 22.69
CA TYR A 130 35.19 7.42 21.59
C TYR A 130 34.52 6.08 21.89
N ASN A 131 33.67 5.56 21.00
CA ASN A 131 32.97 4.29 21.21
C ASN A 131 32.20 4.27 22.55
N CYS A 132 31.47 5.34 22.86
CA CYS A 132 30.74 5.45 24.12
C CYS A 132 29.23 5.38 23.89
N GLU A 133 28.53 4.75 24.83
CA GLU A 133 27.07 4.77 24.91
C GLU A 133 26.65 5.67 26.08
N ILE A 134 25.88 6.71 25.82
CA ILE A 134 25.40 7.68 26.82
C ILE A 134 23.88 7.62 26.84
N LEU A 135 23.34 6.85 27.78
CA LEU A 135 21.98 6.35 27.71
C LEU A 135 21.15 6.71 28.94
N ASN A 136 19.90 7.13 28.77
CA ASN A 136 18.94 7.25 29.87
C ASN A 136 19.43 8.15 31.02
N ASN A 137 20.24 9.17 30.72
CA ASN A 137 20.67 10.13 31.72
C ASN A 137 19.68 11.29 31.80
N THR A 138 19.57 11.92 32.96
CA THR A 138 18.63 13.00 33.19
C THR A 138 19.32 14.21 33.80
N ALA A 139 19.09 15.39 33.24
CA ALA A 139 19.47 16.68 33.84
C ALA A 139 18.21 17.52 34.09
N GLU A 140 18.21 18.35 35.13
CA GLU A 140 17.08 19.26 35.40
C GLU A 140 16.99 20.40 34.37
N PHE A 141 18.13 20.90 33.89
CA PHE A 141 18.19 22.06 32.99
C PHE A 141 18.76 21.74 31.61
N GLU A 142 20.04 21.43 31.53
CA GLU A 142 20.77 21.41 30.24
C GLU A 142 21.69 20.19 30.13
N GLY A 143 21.79 19.63 28.93
CA GLY A 143 22.71 18.53 28.61
C GLY A 143 22.35 17.25 29.34
N GLY A 144 21.23 16.61 28.97
CA GLY A 144 20.85 15.31 29.55
C GLY A 144 21.95 14.26 29.38
N GLY A 145 22.47 14.12 28.16
CA GLY A 145 23.64 13.32 27.84
C GLY A 145 24.94 14.02 28.24
N ILE A 146 25.38 14.99 27.43
CA ILE A 146 26.61 15.76 27.67
C ILE A 146 26.32 17.26 27.72
N PHE A 147 26.75 17.90 28.80
CA PHE A 147 26.84 19.36 28.92
C PHE A 147 28.29 19.80 28.77
N MET A 148 28.55 20.69 27.80
CA MET A 148 29.84 21.34 27.57
C MET A 148 29.80 22.80 28.00
N THR A 149 30.70 23.17 28.92
CA THR A 149 30.88 24.58 29.33
C THR A 149 31.91 25.24 28.40
N TYR A 150 31.45 26.17 27.57
CA TYR A 150 32.33 26.95 26.71
C TYR A 150 33.01 28.07 27.50
N ARG A 151 34.33 27.95 27.72
CA ARG A 151 35.13 28.99 28.40
C ARG A 151 36.01 29.83 27.49
N GLY A 152 35.94 29.63 26.17
CA GLY A 152 36.61 30.50 25.18
C GLY A 152 38.14 30.57 25.32
N PHE A 153 38.79 29.54 25.87
CA PHE A 153 40.23 29.50 26.02
C PHE A 153 40.93 29.27 24.67
N SER A 154 41.88 30.14 24.32
CA SER A 154 42.74 29.93 23.15
C SER A 154 43.64 28.70 23.34
N GLY A 155 43.56 27.72 22.44
CA GLY A 155 44.43 26.53 22.46
C GLY A 155 43.80 25.26 23.05
N PHE A 156 42.52 25.28 23.43
CA PHE A 156 41.77 24.07 23.76
C PHE A 156 41.05 23.54 22.51
N GLU A 157 41.24 22.25 22.23
CA GLU A 157 40.48 21.56 21.17
C GLU A 157 39.01 21.45 21.61
N GLN A 158 38.09 21.69 20.69
CA GLN A 158 36.67 21.40 20.92
C GLN A 158 36.51 19.90 21.22
N THR A 159 35.63 19.56 22.14
CA THR A 159 35.36 18.17 22.52
C THR A 159 34.89 17.36 21.32
N ILE A 160 35.54 16.22 21.13
CA ILE A 160 35.27 15.29 20.04
C ILE A 160 34.33 14.20 20.55
N ILE A 161 33.30 13.91 19.76
CA ILE A 161 32.39 12.77 19.92
C ILE A 161 32.54 11.94 18.66
N GLN A 162 33.01 10.70 18.82
CA GLN A 162 33.30 9.81 17.69
C GLN A 162 32.81 8.40 17.98
N ASN A 163 32.07 7.78 17.06
CA ASN A 163 31.48 6.45 17.25
C ASN A 163 30.63 6.34 18.52
N CYS A 164 29.91 7.40 18.89
CA CYS A 164 29.11 7.38 20.11
C CYS A 164 27.63 7.19 19.80
N LEU A 165 26.92 6.51 20.71
CA LEU A 165 25.47 6.49 20.78
C LEU A 165 25.03 7.34 21.97
N ILE A 166 24.25 8.39 21.73
CA ILE A 166 23.71 9.29 22.74
C ILE A 166 22.20 9.25 22.62
N ALA A 167 21.57 8.44 23.47
CA ALA A 167 20.17 8.07 23.30
C ALA A 167 19.34 8.13 24.58
N ASN A 168 18.05 8.45 24.42
CA ASN A 168 17.06 8.43 25.50
C ASN A 168 17.44 9.29 26.72
N ASN A 169 18.27 10.33 26.53
CA ASN A 169 18.60 11.25 27.61
C ASN A 169 17.49 12.30 27.74
N ASN A 170 17.30 12.83 28.95
CA ASN A 170 16.20 13.74 29.27
C ASN A 170 16.69 15.03 29.94
N CYS A 171 16.28 16.20 29.46
CA CYS A 171 16.47 17.44 30.21
C CYS A 171 15.48 18.55 29.81
N GLY A 172 15.72 19.80 30.23
CA GLY A 172 14.93 20.95 29.78
C GLY A 172 15.34 21.52 28.41
N SER A 173 16.63 21.44 28.05
CA SER A 173 17.19 21.94 26.78
C SER A 173 18.51 21.26 26.40
N GLY A 174 18.63 20.75 25.16
CA GLY A 174 19.82 20.02 24.71
C GLY A 174 19.91 18.64 25.34
N ALA A 175 18.85 17.85 25.18
CA ALA A 175 18.70 16.55 25.84
C ALA A 175 19.83 15.57 25.53
N GLY A 176 20.27 15.49 24.28
CA GLY A 176 21.47 14.74 23.92
C GLY A 176 22.72 15.53 24.28
N LEU A 177 22.86 16.71 23.67
CA LEU A 177 24.06 17.54 23.72
C LEU A 177 23.74 19.01 23.98
N PHE A 178 24.58 19.66 24.79
CA PHE A 178 24.56 21.11 24.99
C PHE A 178 25.97 21.70 24.88
N GLY A 179 26.17 22.66 23.97
CA GLY A 179 27.43 23.38 23.77
C GLY A 179 28.14 23.04 22.44
N PRO A 180 29.37 23.51 22.16
CA PRO A 180 30.02 23.22 20.88
C PRO A 180 30.79 21.89 20.89
N PHE A 181 30.66 21.10 19.83
CA PHE A 181 31.31 19.80 19.65
C PHE A 181 31.82 19.58 18.22
N ASN A 182 32.78 18.67 18.08
CA ASN A 182 33.12 18.02 16.82
C ASN A 182 32.57 16.60 16.84
N ILE A 183 31.59 16.31 15.98
CA ILE A 183 30.82 15.07 15.99
C ILE A 183 31.07 14.32 14.69
N VAL A 184 31.53 13.08 14.80
CA VAL A 184 31.87 12.23 13.67
C VAL A 184 31.28 10.84 13.89
N ASN A 185 30.59 10.28 12.91
CA ASN A 185 30.12 8.89 12.97
C ASN A 185 29.43 8.56 14.28
N SER A 186 28.43 9.35 14.68
CA SER A 186 27.74 9.18 15.97
C SER A 186 26.22 9.30 15.81
N ASN A 187 25.48 8.62 16.68
CA ASN A 187 24.01 8.64 16.73
C ASN A 187 23.57 9.48 17.94
N ILE A 188 22.85 10.57 17.71
CA ILE A 188 22.19 11.37 18.75
C ILE A 188 20.69 11.20 18.51
N VAL A 189 20.02 10.35 19.30
CA VAL A 189 18.69 9.86 18.94
C VAL A 189 17.74 9.75 20.12
N ASN A 190 16.45 9.98 19.92
CA ASN A 190 15.42 9.78 20.95
C ASN A 190 15.66 10.53 22.28
N ASN A 191 16.38 11.65 22.27
CA ASN A 191 16.60 12.46 23.46
C ASN A 191 15.43 13.44 23.67
N THR A 192 14.92 13.51 24.90
CA THR A 192 13.72 14.29 25.24
C THR A 192 14.07 15.56 26.00
N GLY A 193 13.59 16.71 25.55
CA GLY A 193 13.91 18.00 26.15
C GLY A 193 14.49 18.98 25.16
N ASN A 194 13.61 19.72 24.50
CA ASN A 194 13.86 20.88 23.63
C ASN A 194 15.28 20.91 23.02
N TYR A 195 15.36 20.44 21.78
CA TYR A 195 16.56 20.21 20.99
C TYR A 195 17.31 18.93 21.34
N GLY A 196 17.60 18.10 20.32
CA GLY A 196 18.59 17.02 20.43
C GLY A 196 19.98 17.56 20.72
N PHE A 197 20.34 18.64 20.02
CA PHE A 197 21.60 19.35 20.18
C PHE A 197 21.43 20.87 20.31
N ALA A 198 21.51 21.38 21.54
CA ALA A 198 21.38 22.82 21.84
C ALA A 198 22.74 23.54 21.90
N SER A 199 22.73 24.85 21.62
CA SER A 199 23.91 25.71 21.73
C SER A 199 25.12 25.23 20.89
N ALA A 200 24.84 24.65 19.72
CA ALA A 200 25.85 24.03 18.88
C ALA A 200 26.97 25.00 18.44
N GLY A 201 26.69 26.32 18.31
CA GLY A 201 27.69 27.30 17.91
C GLY A 201 28.40 26.92 16.60
N THR A 202 29.73 27.04 16.54
CA THR A 202 30.54 26.66 15.37
C THR A 202 30.94 25.17 15.38
N SER A 203 30.00 24.28 15.75
CA SER A 203 30.23 22.83 15.74
C SER A 203 30.46 22.30 14.32
N SER A 204 31.20 21.20 14.22
CA SER A 204 31.31 20.41 12.99
C SER A 204 30.66 19.05 13.20
N ILE A 205 29.73 18.70 12.31
CA ILE A 205 29.00 17.43 12.33
C ILE A 205 29.23 16.72 10.99
N LYS A 206 29.62 15.45 11.04
CA LYS A 206 29.90 14.66 9.85
C LYS A 206 29.53 13.19 10.04
N ASN A 207 29.03 12.54 8.99
CA ASN A 207 28.72 11.10 9.00
C ASN A 207 27.85 10.72 10.19
N SER A 208 26.98 11.60 10.69
CA SER A 208 26.29 11.38 11.96
C SER A 208 24.78 11.33 11.75
N ILE A 209 24.07 10.73 12.70
CA ILE A 209 22.62 10.60 12.68
C ILE A 209 22.03 11.40 13.84
N PHE A 210 21.09 12.29 13.52
CA PHE A 210 20.27 13.04 14.47
C PHE A 210 18.81 12.77 14.11
N TYR A 211 18.09 12.02 14.97
CA TYR A 211 16.76 11.55 14.65
C TYR A 211 15.92 11.24 15.90
N GLY A 212 14.64 11.61 15.87
CA GLY A 212 13.67 11.32 16.92
C GLY A 212 13.91 12.13 18.20
N ASN A 213 14.70 13.20 18.15
CA ASN A 213 14.89 14.05 19.33
C ASN A 213 13.71 15.04 19.47
N ASP A 214 13.39 15.41 20.70
CA ASP A 214 12.30 16.36 20.97
C ASP A 214 12.71 17.79 20.59
N GLY A 215 11.92 18.47 19.74
CA GLY A 215 12.25 19.77 19.17
C GLY A 215 13.23 19.67 17.99
N ASP A 216 13.92 20.76 17.63
CA ASP A 216 14.83 20.71 16.48
C ASP A 216 16.03 19.79 16.78
N GLU A 217 16.43 18.99 15.80
CA GLU A 217 17.60 18.12 15.92
C GLU A 217 18.88 18.87 16.29
N ILE A 218 19.07 20.05 15.70
CA ILE A 218 20.20 20.96 15.94
C ILE A 218 19.68 22.38 16.13
N GLY A 219 19.72 22.89 17.37
CA GLY A 219 19.18 24.21 17.75
C GLY A 219 19.97 25.44 17.26
N SER A 220 20.81 25.32 16.23
CA SER A 220 21.56 26.45 15.66
C SER A 220 22.01 26.22 14.21
N PHE A 221 21.69 27.15 13.32
CA PHE A 221 22.13 27.13 11.91
C PHE A 221 23.60 27.54 11.67
N THR A 222 24.41 27.70 12.71
CA THR A 222 25.85 28.02 12.54
C THR A 222 26.76 26.78 12.54
N ALA A 223 26.22 25.60 12.85
CA ALA A 223 26.97 24.35 12.75
C ALA A 223 27.22 24.00 11.28
N THR A 224 28.41 23.48 10.99
CA THR A 224 28.75 22.92 9.67
C THR A 224 28.42 21.44 9.68
N VAL A 225 27.39 21.04 8.93
CA VAL A 225 26.89 19.66 8.86
C VAL A 225 27.09 19.13 7.46
N THR A 226 27.72 17.97 7.31
CA THR A 226 27.94 17.32 6.00
C THR A 226 27.81 15.80 6.11
N TYR A 227 27.36 15.14 5.05
CA TYR A 227 27.21 13.68 5.00
C TYR A 227 26.49 13.12 6.24
N SER A 228 25.43 13.77 6.71
CA SER A 228 24.73 13.39 7.94
C SER A 228 23.23 13.24 7.69
N LEU A 229 22.59 12.31 8.40
CA LEU A 229 21.14 12.13 8.39
C LEU A 229 20.56 12.95 9.53
N ILE A 230 19.76 13.96 9.20
CA ILE A 230 19.16 14.87 10.17
C ILE A 230 17.65 14.92 9.90
N GLU A 231 16.84 14.52 10.87
CA GLU A 231 15.38 14.67 10.81
C GLU A 231 14.99 16.13 10.57
N ASP A 232 13.95 16.35 9.75
CA ASP A 232 13.51 17.66 9.25
C ASP A 232 14.55 18.40 8.38
N GLY A 233 15.66 17.73 8.08
CA GLY A 233 16.72 18.18 7.19
C GLY A 233 17.64 19.25 7.77
N TYR A 234 18.87 19.31 7.23
CA TYR A 234 19.83 20.37 7.55
C TYR A 234 20.68 20.71 6.32
N PRO A 235 20.86 22.00 5.96
CA PRO A 235 21.65 22.38 4.79
C PRO A 235 23.11 21.92 4.89
N GLY A 236 23.58 21.21 3.86
CA GLY A 236 24.97 20.77 3.79
C GLY A 236 25.20 19.73 2.72
N THR A 237 26.45 19.60 2.26
CA THR A 237 26.80 18.61 1.24
C THR A 237 26.58 17.20 1.79
N GLY A 238 25.85 16.39 1.04
CA GLY A 238 25.63 14.98 1.35
C GLY A 238 24.71 14.71 2.53
N ASN A 239 24.05 15.72 3.10
CA ASN A 239 23.05 15.48 4.15
C ASN A 239 21.78 14.87 3.54
N ILE A 240 21.14 14.01 4.32
CA ILE A 240 19.90 13.33 3.96
C ILE A 240 18.84 13.59 5.04
N ASP A 241 17.58 13.69 4.61
CA ASP A 241 16.40 13.82 5.47
C ASP A 241 15.48 12.63 5.14
N ALA A 242 15.55 11.60 5.98
CA ALA A 242 14.84 10.34 5.83
C ALA A 242 14.83 9.60 7.18
N ASP A 243 13.92 8.64 7.35
CA ASP A 243 13.99 7.72 8.48
C ASP A 243 15.30 6.89 8.40
N PRO A 244 16.14 6.84 9.45
CA PRO A 244 17.35 6.03 9.48
C PRO A 244 17.06 4.52 9.47
N LEU A 245 15.81 4.08 9.70
CA LEU A 245 15.41 2.68 9.72
C LEU A 245 16.31 1.84 10.63
N PHE A 246 16.41 2.25 11.90
CA PHE A 246 17.11 1.48 12.92
C PHE A 246 16.43 0.11 13.13
N ALA A 247 17.24 -0.91 13.46
CA ALA A 247 16.80 -2.29 13.55
C ALA A 247 15.70 -2.52 14.61
N ASP A 248 15.85 -1.97 15.82
CA ASP A 248 14.86 -2.13 16.91
C ASP A 248 15.05 -1.08 18.02
N THR A 249 14.58 0.14 17.78
CA THR A 249 14.70 1.25 18.76
C THR A 249 13.96 0.98 20.07
N ALA A 250 12.88 0.18 20.03
CA ALA A 250 12.09 -0.14 21.22
C ALA A 250 12.89 -0.97 22.23
N ASN A 251 13.85 -1.76 21.76
CA ASN A 251 14.77 -2.52 22.60
C ASN A 251 16.17 -1.90 22.70
N GLY A 252 16.36 -0.66 22.22
CA GLY A 252 17.63 0.07 22.28
C GLY A 252 18.66 -0.34 21.22
N ASP A 253 18.23 -1.05 20.18
CA ASP A 253 19.07 -1.43 19.05
C ASP A 253 19.04 -0.35 17.96
N TYR A 254 20.09 0.47 17.96
CA TYR A 254 20.28 1.58 17.02
C TYR A 254 21.23 1.24 15.87
N ARG A 255 21.48 -0.05 15.60
CA ARG A 255 22.11 -0.48 14.35
C ARG A 255 21.17 -0.18 13.18
N LEU A 256 21.73 0.05 12.01
CA LEU A 256 20.96 0.26 10.78
C LEU A 256 20.32 -1.08 10.35
N SER A 257 19.07 -1.06 9.92
CA SER A 257 18.50 -2.19 9.17
C SER A 257 19.14 -2.26 7.78
N ASP A 258 19.05 -3.43 7.13
CA ASP A 258 19.56 -3.65 5.78
C ASP A 258 18.96 -2.68 4.73
N TYR A 259 17.81 -2.09 5.04
CA TYR A 259 17.09 -1.16 4.18
C TYR A 259 17.42 0.31 4.49
N SER A 260 18.31 0.63 5.42
CA SER A 260 18.56 2.00 5.85
C SER A 260 19.18 2.90 4.77
N PRO A 261 18.66 4.12 4.53
CA PRO A 261 19.29 5.07 3.60
C PRO A 261 20.63 5.63 4.10
N ALA A 262 21.02 5.36 5.36
CA ALA A 262 22.30 5.77 5.91
C ALA A 262 23.46 4.84 5.51
N ILE A 263 23.17 3.64 4.99
CA ILE A 263 24.19 2.68 4.54
C ILE A 263 24.89 3.21 3.29
N GLY A 264 26.23 3.27 3.34
CA GLY A 264 27.07 3.73 2.24
C GLY A 264 26.92 5.22 1.89
N ALA A 265 26.20 6.00 2.69
CA ALA A 265 25.86 7.38 2.36
C ALA A 265 26.86 8.42 2.94
N GLY A 266 27.77 7.98 3.81
CA GLY A 266 28.80 8.81 4.43
C GLY A 266 30.00 9.11 3.52
N THR A 267 31.00 9.80 4.08
CA THR A 267 32.28 10.05 3.43
C THR A 267 33.45 9.43 4.19
N ALA A 268 34.42 8.85 3.48
CA ALA A 268 35.66 8.36 4.07
C ALA A 268 36.53 9.47 4.69
N THR A 269 36.31 10.74 4.33
CA THR A 269 37.16 11.84 4.78
C THR A 269 36.89 12.22 6.23
N GLY A 270 37.78 11.76 7.11
CA GLY A 270 37.70 11.99 8.55
C GLY A 270 36.86 10.97 9.31
N ALA A 271 36.40 9.91 8.63
CA ALA A 271 35.76 8.77 9.29
C ALA A 271 36.80 7.95 10.08
N PRO A 272 36.45 7.39 11.24
CA PRO A 272 37.29 6.45 11.96
C PRO A 272 37.40 5.11 11.21
N THR A 273 38.45 4.34 11.53
CA THR A 273 38.76 3.08 10.84
C THR A 273 37.83 1.91 11.20
N THR A 274 37.11 2.03 12.31
CA THR A 274 36.11 1.07 12.77
C THR A 274 34.90 1.80 13.34
N ASP A 275 33.77 1.10 13.45
CA ASP A 275 32.57 1.56 14.14
C ASP A 275 32.65 1.32 15.67
N ILE A 276 31.52 1.51 16.37
CA ILE A 276 31.40 1.29 17.82
C ILE A 276 31.56 -0.18 18.23
N ASP A 277 31.15 -1.13 17.38
CA ASP A 277 31.25 -2.58 17.62
C ASP A 277 32.62 -3.14 17.19
N GLY A 278 33.45 -2.32 16.56
CA GLY A 278 34.77 -2.69 16.04
C GLY A 278 34.76 -3.22 14.61
N THR A 279 33.63 -3.15 13.90
CA THR A 279 33.50 -3.46 12.48
C THR A 279 34.38 -2.50 11.65
N PRO A 280 35.21 -2.99 10.71
CA PRO A 280 35.99 -2.13 9.81
C PRO A 280 35.11 -1.15 9.04
N ARG A 281 35.63 0.05 8.76
CA ARG A 281 34.92 1.08 8.00
C ARG A 281 35.77 1.58 6.83
N PRO A 282 35.26 1.64 5.59
CA PRO A 282 33.93 1.18 5.16
C PRO A 282 33.84 -0.36 5.10
N ASN A 283 32.63 -0.90 5.21
CA ASN A 283 32.35 -2.33 5.02
C ASN A 283 31.15 -2.55 4.09
N PRO A 284 31.33 -3.20 2.93
CA PRO A 284 32.54 -3.88 2.44
C PRO A 284 33.67 -2.91 2.03
N ALA A 285 34.91 -3.38 2.08
CA ALA A 285 36.06 -2.56 1.70
C ALA A 285 35.94 -2.07 0.24
N GLY A 286 36.02 -0.75 0.06
CA GLY A 286 35.89 -0.09 -1.25
C GLY A 286 34.55 0.63 -1.45
N SER A 287 33.55 0.40 -0.58
CA SER A 287 32.34 1.23 -0.50
C SER A 287 32.62 2.57 0.22
N SER A 288 31.57 3.36 0.40
CA SER A 288 31.58 4.52 1.31
C SER A 288 31.18 4.09 2.72
N PRO A 289 31.64 4.79 3.78
CA PRO A 289 31.18 4.53 5.14
C PRO A 289 29.69 4.78 5.33
N ASP A 290 29.13 4.14 6.34
CA ASP A 290 27.78 4.46 6.80
C ASP A 290 27.76 5.79 7.59
N MET A 291 26.60 6.44 7.57
CA MET A 291 26.32 7.49 8.55
C MET A 291 25.96 6.84 9.89
N GLY A 292 26.44 7.44 10.97
CA GLY A 292 26.16 7.02 12.34
C GLY A 292 27.30 6.24 13.01
N ALA A 293 26.97 5.73 14.19
CA ALA A 293 27.90 5.03 15.08
C ALA A 293 28.26 3.61 14.62
N TYR A 294 27.39 2.98 13.84
CA TYR A 294 27.49 1.59 13.39
C TYR A 294 27.87 1.51 11.91
N GLU A 295 28.46 0.39 11.50
CA GLU A 295 28.74 0.06 10.11
C GLU A 295 28.07 -1.26 9.72
N SER A 296 27.35 -1.24 8.61
CA SER A 296 26.68 -2.36 7.98
C SER A 296 27.69 -3.29 7.28
N MET A 297 27.19 -4.42 6.79
CA MET A 297 27.93 -5.30 5.88
C MET A 297 27.64 -5.02 4.40
N TRP A 298 26.75 -4.08 4.12
CA TRP A 298 26.25 -3.74 2.80
C TRP A 298 26.90 -2.45 2.28
N ALA A 299 27.15 -2.38 0.97
CA ALA A 299 27.80 -1.21 0.36
C ALA A 299 26.85 0.00 0.24
N SER A 300 25.56 -0.29 0.19
CA SER A 300 24.43 0.62 0.18
C SER A 300 23.22 -0.10 0.78
N ARG A 301 22.10 0.60 0.93
CA ARG A 301 20.84 -0.05 1.35
C ARG A 301 20.45 -1.16 0.37
N LEU A 302 19.81 -2.22 0.86
CA LEU A 302 19.15 -3.19 -0.02
C LEU A 302 17.95 -2.55 -0.74
N PRO A 303 17.65 -2.92 -1.99
CA PRO A 303 16.48 -2.41 -2.69
C PRO A 303 15.20 -2.86 -2.00
N ILE A 304 14.29 -1.91 -1.73
CA ILE A 304 12.99 -2.19 -1.14
C ILE A 304 12.01 -2.54 -2.25
N ALA A 305 11.41 -3.72 -2.14
CA ALA A 305 10.42 -4.22 -3.10
C ALA A 305 9.18 -3.30 -3.17
N GLY A 306 8.70 -3.09 -4.40
CA GLY A 306 7.42 -2.43 -4.68
C GLY A 306 6.30 -3.45 -4.91
N ASP A 307 5.08 -2.96 -5.12
CA ASP A 307 3.93 -3.83 -5.37
C ASP A 307 3.99 -4.44 -6.78
N VAL A 308 3.61 -5.71 -6.91
CA VAL A 308 3.61 -6.47 -8.17
C VAL A 308 2.18 -6.84 -8.55
N ARG A 309 1.88 -6.63 -9.83
CA ARG A 309 0.58 -6.91 -10.45
C ARG A 309 0.74 -7.88 -11.61
N ASP A 310 -0.19 -8.82 -11.74
CA ASP A 310 -0.15 -9.90 -12.74
C ASP A 310 -0.95 -9.64 -14.04
N GLY A 311 -1.29 -8.38 -14.30
CA GLY A 311 -1.70 -7.87 -15.60
C GLY A 311 -0.82 -6.72 -16.10
N LEU A 312 -0.94 -6.31 -17.38
CA LEU A 312 -0.25 -5.11 -17.90
C LEU A 312 -0.91 -3.79 -17.46
N SER A 313 -2.18 -3.84 -17.06
CA SER A 313 -3.00 -2.66 -16.74
C SER A 313 -3.55 -2.69 -15.31
N GLY A 314 -3.05 -3.57 -14.45
CA GLY A 314 -3.53 -3.78 -13.09
C GLY A 314 -3.50 -5.26 -12.69
N GLU A 315 -4.20 -5.60 -11.62
CA GLU A 315 -4.37 -6.98 -11.16
C GLU A 315 -5.33 -7.77 -12.06
N LEU A 316 -5.08 -9.07 -12.19
CA LEU A 316 -5.96 -10.02 -12.86
C LEU A 316 -6.41 -11.09 -11.87
N SER A 317 -7.72 -11.23 -11.69
CA SER A 317 -8.25 -12.43 -11.02
C SER A 317 -8.30 -13.64 -11.95
N TRP A 318 -8.46 -13.39 -13.26
CA TRP A 318 -8.68 -14.41 -14.28
C TRP A 318 -7.89 -14.12 -15.56
N SER A 319 -7.46 -15.18 -16.25
CA SER A 319 -6.85 -15.10 -17.58
C SER A 319 -7.28 -16.27 -18.45
N ASN A 320 -7.57 -16.03 -19.72
CA ASN A 320 -7.84 -17.09 -20.68
C ASN A 320 -6.63 -17.56 -21.49
N SER A 321 -5.43 -17.05 -21.19
CA SER A 321 -4.21 -17.49 -21.87
C SER A 321 -3.55 -18.66 -21.14
N THR A 322 -3.15 -19.67 -21.89
CA THR A 322 -2.37 -20.82 -21.37
C THR A 322 -0.86 -20.67 -21.59
N THR A 323 -0.42 -19.65 -22.32
CA THR A 323 0.97 -19.55 -22.78
C THR A 323 1.65 -18.21 -22.51
N THR A 324 0.86 -17.20 -22.12
CA THR A 324 1.35 -15.84 -21.91
C THR A 324 0.66 -15.16 -20.75
N ILE A 325 1.40 -14.39 -19.97
CA ILE A 325 0.85 -13.44 -19.00
C ILE A 325 1.64 -12.14 -19.08
N GLY A 326 0.98 -11.01 -18.90
CA GLY A 326 1.65 -9.72 -18.79
C GLY A 326 1.65 -9.27 -17.33
N ALA A 327 2.70 -8.60 -16.88
CA ALA A 327 2.82 -8.15 -15.51
C ALA A 327 3.41 -6.74 -15.45
N ASN A 328 3.13 -6.02 -14.36
CA ASN A 328 3.72 -4.72 -14.08
C ASN A 328 3.96 -4.55 -12.57
N TRP A 329 4.88 -3.67 -12.18
CA TRP A 329 5.21 -3.42 -10.78
C TRP A 329 5.64 -1.99 -10.53
N ASP A 330 5.59 -1.58 -9.27
CA ASP A 330 6.13 -0.29 -8.84
C ASP A 330 7.65 -0.34 -8.81
N MET A 331 8.31 0.79 -9.09
CA MET A 331 9.77 0.85 -9.00
C MET A 331 10.22 0.54 -7.58
N PHE A 332 11.21 -0.34 -7.45
CA PHE A 332 11.80 -0.66 -6.17
C PHE A 332 12.58 0.55 -5.67
N THR A 333 12.47 0.84 -4.38
CA THR A 333 13.09 2.02 -3.79
C THR A 333 14.51 1.70 -3.38
N ASP A 334 15.47 2.45 -3.92
CA ASP A 334 16.89 2.27 -3.66
C ASP A 334 17.64 3.61 -3.82
N ASN A 335 18.95 3.64 -3.50
CA ASN A 335 19.83 4.78 -3.74
C ASN A 335 20.37 4.83 -5.18
N GLY A 336 20.20 3.76 -5.96
CA GLY A 336 20.59 3.67 -7.37
C GLY A 336 19.52 3.04 -8.27
N PRO A 337 19.83 2.86 -9.57
CA PRO A 337 18.96 2.11 -10.48
C PRO A 337 18.89 0.63 -10.10
N VAL A 338 17.68 0.08 -10.10
CA VAL A 338 17.42 -1.34 -9.86
C VAL A 338 17.13 -2.05 -11.18
N SER A 339 17.75 -3.20 -11.37
CA SER A 339 17.44 -4.14 -12.45
C SER A 339 16.56 -5.28 -11.94
N TYR A 340 15.62 -5.73 -12.75
CA TYR A 340 14.59 -6.67 -12.34
C TYR A 340 14.69 -8.02 -13.05
N GLU A 341 14.25 -9.04 -12.33
CA GLU A 341 13.94 -10.36 -12.84
C GLU A 341 12.49 -10.70 -12.50
N VAL A 342 11.81 -11.38 -13.42
CA VAL A 342 10.41 -11.82 -13.25
C VAL A 342 10.29 -13.33 -13.40
N GLY A 343 9.52 -13.96 -12.52
CA GLY A 343 9.22 -15.39 -12.52
C GLY A 343 7.71 -15.64 -12.45
N VAL A 344 7.28 -16.83 -12.89
CA VAL A 344 5.89 -17.28 -12.76
C VAL A 344 5.87 -18.61 -12.02
N GLY A 345 5.04 -18.68 -10.99
CA GLY A 345 4.96 -19.82 -10.08
C GLY A 345 3.54 -20.23 -9.73
N THR A 346 3.39 -21.39 -9.10
CA THR A 346 2.09 -21.90 -8.62
C THR A 346 1.79 -21.54 -7.16
N GLN A 347 2.78 -21.02 -6.43
CA GLN A 347 2.64 -20.58 -5.04
C GLN A 347 3.58 -19.39 -4.79
N SER A 348 3.27 -18.60 -3.77
CA SER A 348 4.11 -17.48 -3.35
C SER A 348 5.51 -17.89 -2.88
N ASP A 349 5.72 -19.16 -2.50
CA ASP A 349 7.01 -19.72 -2.09
C ASP A 349 7.68 -20.61 -3.17
N SER A 350 6.99 -20.86 -4.30
CA SER A 350 7.48 -21.65 -5.44
C SER A 350 7.40 -20.79 -6.70
N MET A 351 8.26 -19.78 -6.74
CA MET A 351 8.12 -18.54 -7.53
C MET A 351 8.47 -18.65 -9.03
N ASP A 352 9.11 -19.74 -9.47
CA ASP A 352 9.64 -19.89 -10.84
C ASP A 352 9.46 -21.29 -11.46
N ASN A 353 8.62 -22.13 -10.85
CA ASN A 353 8.43 -23.52 -11.31
C ASN A 353 7.63 -23.64 -12.64
N VAL A 354 7.06 -22.54 -13.13
CA VAL A 354 6.25 -22.49 -14.35
C VAL A 354 6.93 -21.64 -15.43
N GLY A 355 7.48 -20.49 -15.04
CA GLY A 355 8.36 -19.66 -15.86
C GLY A 355 9.62 -19.32 -15.07
N ASN A 356 10.78 -19.70 -15.61
CA ASN A 356 12.08 -19.37 -15.02
C ASN A 356 12.25 -17.83 -14.91
N TRP A 357 13.04 -17.40 -13.93
CA TRP A 357 13.47 -16.01 -13.81
C TRP A 357 14.02 -15.45 -15.13
N ALA A 358 13.34 -14.45 -15.67
CA ALA A 358 13.73 -13.74 -16.87
C ALA A 358 14.20 -12.33 -16.51
N ILE A 359 15.41 -11.96 -16.94
CA ILE A 359 15.95 -10.61 -16.75
C ILE A 359 15.21 -9.65 -17.68
N VAL A 360 14.67 -8.58 -17.11
CA VAL A 360 13.94 -7.53 -17.84
C VAL A 360 14.63 -6.17 -17.77
N GLY A 361 15.81 -6.10 -17.14
CA GLY A 361 16.57 -4.87 -17.03
C GLY A 361 15.87 -3.87 -16.11
N THR A 362 15.78 -2.60 -16.49
CA THR A 362 15.16 -1.56 -15.66
C THR A 362 13.66 -1.36 -15.96
N ASP A 363 13.09 -2.17 -16.85
CA ASP A 363 11.67 -2.09 -17.19
C ASP A 363 10.81 -2.50 -16.00
N THR A 364 9.67 -1.83 -15.81
CA THR A 364 8.72 -2.10 -14.71
C THR A 364 7.50 -2.91 -15.17
N PHE A 365 7.64 -3.58 -16.30
CA PHE A 365 6.63 -4.45 -16.88
C PHE A 365 7.28 -5.52 -17.73
N ALA A 366 6.56 -6.63 -17.93
CA ALA A 366 7.00 -7.71 -18.80
C ALA A 366 5.83 -8.44 -19.43
N VAL A 367 6.03 -8.98 -20.64
CA VAL A 367 5.15 -10.01 -21.22
C VAL A 367 5.92 -11.31 -21.22
N ILE A 368 5.45 -12.24 -20.39
CA ILE A 368 6.08 -13.53 -20.17
C ILE A 368 5.40 -14.51 -21.12
N THR A 369 6.19 -15.22 -21.93
CA THR A 369 5.68 -16.10 -23.00
C THR A 369 6.28 -17.49 -22.90
N GLY A 370 5.69 -18.46 -23.61
CA GLY A 370 6.18 -19.85 -23.61
C GLY A 370 5.82 -20.61 -22.32
N LEU A 371 4.83 -20.12 -21.58
CA LEU A 371 4.32 -20.77 -20.39
C LEU A 371 3.49 -22.01 -20.77
N ASN A 372 3.27 -22.89 -19.79
CA ASN A 372 2.40 -24.06 -19.91
C ASN A 372 1.35 -24.05 -18.79
N LEU A 373 0.51 -23.02 -18.80
CA LEU A 373 -0.52 -22.82 -17.78
C LEU A 373 -1.69 -23.76 -18.03
N GLN A 374 -2.27 -24.27 -16.95
CA GLN A 374 -3.37 -25.24 -16.96
C GLN A 374 -4.65 -24.59 -16.48
N ASP A 375 -5.76 -24.94 -17.12
CA ASP A 375 -7.12 -24.54 -16.76
C ASP A 375 -7.45 -24.87 -15.29
N GLY A 376 -8.14 -23.96 -14.62
CA GLY A 376 -8.54 -24.07 -13.21
C GLY A 376 -7.41 -23.94 -12.19
N VAL A 377 -6.18 -23.64 -12.62
CA VAL A 377 -5.02 -23.47 -11.73
C VAL A 377 -4.71 -21.99 -11.53
N THR A 378 -4.43 -21.61 -10.28
CA THR A 378 -3.97 -20.27 -9.90
C THR A 378 -2.44 -20.18 -10.00
N TYR A 379 -1.97 -19.09 -10.59
CA TYR A 379 -0.56 -18.76 -10.76
C TYR A 379 -0.27 -17.37 -10.19
N PHE A 380 1.00 -17.12 -9.92
CA PHE A 380 1.47 -15.87 -9.35
C PHE A 380 2.65 -15.36 -10.16
N VAL A 381 2.73 -14.04 -10.30
CA VAL A 381 3.92 -13.39 -10.85
C VAL A 381 4.78 -12.91 -9.70
N SER A 382 6.06 -13.26 -9.72
CA SER A 382 7.04 -12.82 -8.72
C SER A 382 8.11 -11.95 -9.35
N VAL A 383 8.52 -10.89 -8.64
CA VAL A 383 9.56 -9.96 -9.08
C VAL A 383 10.58 -9.78 -7.97
N ARG A 384 11.86 -9.74 -8.37
CA ARG A 384 12.95 -9.31 -7.50
C ARG A 384 13.83 -8.32 -8.24
N GLY A 385 14.47 -7.43 -7.48
CA GLY A 385 15.39 -6.42 -7.95
C GLY A 385 16.83 -6.74 -7.57
N THR A 386 17.78 -6.18 -8.31
CA THR A 386 19.21 -6.17 -8.00
C THR A 386 19.77 -4.80 -8.36
N ASP A 387 20.43 -4.15 -7.41
CA ASP A 387 21.03 -2.83 -7.59
C ASP A 387 22.39 -2.86 -8.32
N SER A 388 23.03 -1.70 -8.42
CA SER A 388 24.36 -1.53 -9.01
C SER A 388 25.51 -2.17 -8.21
N ASP A 389 25.29 -2.42 -6.93
CA ASP A 389 26.24 -3.06 -6.02
C ASP A 389 26.03 -4.60 -5.97
N ASN A 390 25.13 -5.11 -6.82
CA ASN A 390 24.77 -6.51 -6.96
C ASN A 390 24.14 -7.10 -5.69
N GLN A 391 23.36 -6.28 -4.98
CA GLN A 391 22.61 -6.66 -3.79
C GLN A 391 21.16 -6.96 -4.19
N PRO A 392 20.61 -8.13 -3.82
CA PRO A 392 19.25 -8.50 -4.17
C PRO A 392 18.25 -7.85 -3.21
N SER A 393 17.08 -7.49 -3.73
CA SER A 393 15.91 -7.21 -2.91
C SER A 393 15.30 -8.48 -2.33
N ASP A 394 14.37 -8.31 -1.39
CA ASP A 394 13.34 -9.33 -1.15
C ASP A 394 12.54 -9.60 -2.43
N THR A 395 11.99 -10.80 -2.55
CA THR A 395 11.07 -11.14 -3.64
C THR A 395 9.65 -10.79 -3.25
N THR A 396 8.93 -10.13 -4.14
CA THR A 396 7.52 -9.80 -3.97
C THR A 396 6.68 -10.49 -5.05
N THR A 397 5.41 -10.75 -4.75
CA THR A 397 4.53 -11.62 -5.54
C THR A 397 3.14 -11.00 -5.64
N SER A 398 2.48 -11.15 -6.79
CA SER A 398 1.08 -10.73 -6.99
C SER A 398 0.09 -11.50 -6.10
N ASP A 399 -1.17 -11.07 -6.07
CA ASP A 399 -2.24 -11.78 -5.36
C ASP A 399 -2.74 -13.04 -6.12
N GLY A 400 -2.42 -13.13 -7.41
CA GLY A 400 -2.52 -14.32 -8.23
C GLY A 400 -3.74 -14.34 -9.14
N PHE A 401 -3.58 -14.96 -10.30
CA PHE A 401 -4.62 -15.10 -11.32
C PHE A 401 -4.94 -16.57 -11.59
N THR A 402 -6.21 -16.87 -11.88
CA THR A 402 -6.65 -18.23 -12.23
C THR A 402 -6.87 -18.36 -13.73
N VAL A 403 -6.36 -19.44 -14.33
CA VAL A 403 -6.58 -19.69 -15.77
C VAL A 403 -7.97 -20.27 -15.99
N ASP A 404 -8.72 -19.66 -16.90
CA ASP A 404 -10.04 -20.12 -17.33
C ASP A 404 -10.11 -20.14 -18.86
N THR A 405 -10.20 -21.34 -19.41
CA THR A 405 -10.35 -21.60 -20.85
C THR A 405 -11.74 -22.13 -21.21
N VAL A 406 -12.66 -22.17 -20.24
CA VAL A 406 -14.03 -22.61 -20.46
C VAL A 406 -14.74 -21.52 -21.24
N LEU A 407 -15.28 -21.88 -22.41
CA LEU A 407 -16.07 -20.93 -23.17
C LEU A 407 -17.43 -20.77 -22.50
N PRO A 408 -17.90 -19.53 -22.31
CA PRO A 408 -19.21 -19.30 -21.76
C PRO A 408 -20.27 -19.56 -22.85
N GLN A 409 -21.54 -19.74 -22.47
CA GLN A 409 -22.60 -20.18 -23.39
C GLN A 409 -23.87 -19.31 -23.28
N VAL A 410 -24.42 -18.91 -24.44
CA VAL A 410 -25.80 -18.42 -24.55
C VAL A 410 -26.74 -19.62 -24.63
N LEU A 411 -27.79 -19.63 -23.81
CA LEU A 411 -28.70 -20.77 -23.66
C LEU A 411 -30.04 -20.55 -24.39
N THR A 412 -30.63 -19.37 -24.25
CA THR A 412 -31.91 -19.02 -24.87
C THR A 412 -31.91 -17.58 -25.36
N ILE A 413 -32.70 -17.33 -26.40
CA ILE A 413 -33.07 -15.99 -26.88
C ILE A 413 -34.59 -15.97 -26.95
N MET A 414 -35.19 -14.81 -26.64
CA MET A 414 -36.62 -14.57 -26.64
C MET A 414 -36.86 -13.26 -27.37
N GLU A 415 -37.50 -13.31 -28.52
CA GLU A 415 -37.85 -12.13 -29.30
C GLU A 415 -39.28 -11.66 -29.01
N GLY A 416 -39.53 -10.35 -29.18
CA GLY A 416 -40.85 -9.76 -28.95
C GLY A 416 -41.22 -9.58 -27.47
N SER A 417 -40.47 -10.17 -26.54
CA SER A 417 -40.53 -9.82 -25.12
C SER A 417 -39.24 -10.14 -24.35
N ASN A 418 -39.14 -9.67 -23.11
CA ASN A 418 -37.99 -9.95 -22.24
C ASN A 418 -38.10 -11.26 -21.46
N ALA A 419 -39.20 -12.01 -21.57
CA ALA A 419 -39.49 -13.16 -20.68
C ALA A 419 -40.10 -14.38 -21.37
N THR A 420 -40.72 -14.19 -22.53
CA THR A 420 -41.29 -15.25 -23.35
C THR A 420 -40.97 -14.98 -24.80
N ASP A 421 -40.63 -16.03 -25.52
CA ASP A 421 -40.44 -15.94 -26.95
C ASP A 421 -41.79 -15.71 -27.66
N GLN A 422 -41.86 -14.71 -28.53
CA GLN A 422 -43.07 -14.33 -29.25
C GLN A 422 -42.85 -14.43 -30.76
N ASP A 423 -43.75 -15.15 -31.42
CA ASP A 423 -43.74 -15.30 -32.88
C ASP A 423 -44.11 -14.00 -33.63
N TYR A 424 -44.85 -13.09 -32.96
CA TYR A 424 -45.41 -11.88 -33.54
C TYR A 424 -45.15 -10.65 -32.66
N HIS A 425 -44.87 -9.50 -33.28
CA HIS A 425 -44.64 -8.24 -32.57
C HIS A 425 -45.22 -7.03 -33.32
N SER A 426 -45.86 -6.13 -32.58
CA SER A 426 -46.70 -5.05 -33.13
C SER A 426 -46.09 -3.65 -33.13
N SER A 427 -44.82 -3.50 -32.74
CA SER A 427 -44.11 -2.22 -32.85
C SER A 427 -43.13 -2.25 -34.02
N THR A 428 -43.12 -1.17 -34.80
CA THR A 428 -42.15 -0.97 -35.89
C THR A 428 -40.90 -0.22 -35.47
N THR A 429 -40.90 0.36 -34.26
CA THR A 429 -39.85 1.28 -33.80
C THR A 429 -39.04 0.73 -32.63
N SER A 430 -39.48 -0.36 -32.04
CA SER A 430 -38.82 -0.98 -30.91
C SER A 430 -39.04 -2.49 -30.90
N LEU A 431 -38.05 -3.23 -30.42
CA LEU A 431 -38.13 -4.67 -30.23
C LEU A 431 -37.47 -5.05 -28.89
N PRO A 432 -38.25 -5.52 -27.90
CA PRO A 432 -37.70 -6.14 -26.69
C PRO A 432 -37.14 -7.52 -27.02
N ILE A 433 -35.98 -7.82 -26.44
CA ILE A 433 -35.26 -9.08 -26.59
C ILE A 433 -34.79 -9.50 -25.19
N GLY A 434 -35.08 -10.73 -24.80
CA GLY A 434 -34.52 -11.37 -23.61
C GLY A 434 -33.57 -12.52 -23.97
N TRP A 435 -32.65 -12.86 -23.08
CA TRP A 435 -31.76 -14.01 -23.24
C TRP A 435 -31.34 -14.59 -21.90
N THR A 436 -30.78 -15.80 -21.94
CA THR A 436 -30.09 -16.40 -20.80
C THR A 436 -28.72 -16.91 -21.23
N GLY A 437 -27.75 -16.87 -20.32
CA GLY A 437 -26.41 -17.40 -20.52
C GLY A 437 -25.84 -17.96 -19.22
N SER A 438 -24.79 -18.76 -19.35
CA SER A 438 -24.07 -19.36 -18.24
C SER A 438 -22.58 -19.43 -18.53
N ASP A 439 -21.79 -19.32 -17.47
CA ASP A 439 -20.39 -19.69 -17.44
C ASP A 439 -20.12 -20.42 -16.11
N ASP A 440 -19.47 -21.58 -16.19
CA ASP A 440 -19.24 -22.46 -15.04
C ASP A 440 -17.88 -22.18 -14.34
N ALA A 441 -17.09 -21.24 -14.85
CA ALA A 441 -15.74 -20.94 -14.38
C ALA A 441 -15.63 -19.50 -13.83
N SER A 442 -15.16 -18.53 -14.62
CA SER A 442 -14.95 -17.15 -14.17
C SER A 442 -16.23 -16.33 -14.04
N GLY A 443 -17.36 -16.81 -14.58
CA GLY A 443 -18.61 -16.07 -14.60
C GLY A 443 -18.67 -15.07 -15.74
N ILE A 444 -19.84 -14.46 -15.94
CA ILE A 444 -20.10 -13.62 -17.11
C ILE A 444 -19.68 -12.18 -16.84
N ASN A 445 -18.94 -11.58 -17.77
CA ASN A 445 -18.56 -10.16 -17.73
C ASN A 445 -19.61 -9.29 -18.42
N PHE A 446 -19.90 -9.58 -19.69
CA PHE A 446 -20.94 -8.85 -20.42
C PHE A 446 -21.57 -9.64 -21.58
N TYR A 447 -22.76 -9.18 -21.99
CA TYR A 447 -23.49 -9.64 -23.16
C TYR A 447 -23.42 -8.61 -24.29
N GLU A 448 -23.46 -9.09 -25.52
CA GLU A 448 -23.69 -8.27 -26.70
C GLU A 448 -24.89 -8.82 -27.48
N VAL A 449 -25.71 -7.92 -28.01
CA VAL A 449 -26.89 -8.26 -28.82
C VAL A 449 -26.87 -7.51 -30.15
N THR A 450 -27.43 -8.13 -31.18
CA THR A 450 -27.59 -7.56 -32.53
C THR A 450 -28.94 -7.97 -33.12
N LEU A 451 -29.38 -7.27 -34.18
CA LEU A 451 -30.62 -7.57 -34.90
C LEU A 451 -30.35 -7.65 -36.41
N GLY A 452 -30.85 -8.72 -37.00
CA GLY A 452 -30.70 -9.01 -38.42
C GLY A 452 -31.99 -9.42 -39.11
N THR A 453 -31.96 -9.46 -40.44
CA THR A 453 -33.04 -10.03 -41.27
C THR A 453 -32.83 -11.52 -41.56
N ALA A 454 -31.74 -12.10 -41.07
CA ALA A 454 -31.47 -13.54 -41.01
C ALA A 454 -30.71 -13.88 -39.72
N ALA A 455 -30.72 -15.14 -39.31
CA ALA A 455 -29.96 -15.62 -38.15
C ALA A 455 -28.46 -15.29 -38.29
N GLY A 456 -27.90 -14.61 -37.28
CA GLY A 456 -26.49 -14.20 -37.21
C GLY A 456 -26.18 -12.87 -37.92
N ASP A 457 -27.13 -12.30 -38.66
CA ASP A 457 -26.92 -11.00 -39.30
C ASP A 457 -26.98 -9.86 -38.28
N SER A 458 -26.21 -8.80 -38.57
CA SER A 458 -26.21 -7.53 -37.83
C SER A 458 -26.62 -6.33 -38.68
N ASN A 459 -27.38 -6.59 -39.76
CA ASN A 459 -27.70 -5.59 -40.78
C ASN A 459 -28.84 -4.62 -40.41
N THR A 460 -29.54 -4.85 -39.30
CA THR A 460 -30.57 -3.94 -38.78
C THR A 460 -30.06 -3.13 -37.59
N VAL A 461 -29.40 -3.80 -36.64
CA VAL A 461 -28.70 -3.16 -35.51
C VAL A 461 -27.36 -3.85 -35.35
N ASP A 462 -26.25 -3.10 -35.36
CA ASP A 462 -24.92 -3.67 -35.14
C ASP A 462 -24.75 -4.18 -33.69
N TRP A 463 -23.70 -4.94 -33.41
CA TRP A 463 -23.45 -5.46 -32.06
C TRP A 463 -23.35 -4.33 -31.02
N ILE A 464 -24.14 -4.43 -29.96
CA ILE A 464 -24.12 -3.49 -28.83
C ILE A 464 -23.90 -4.22 -27.50
N SER A 465 -22.97 -3.72 -26.69
CA SER A 465 -22.79 -4.19 -25.29
C SER A 465 -24.02 -3.87 -24.47
N GLN A 466 -24.45 -4.82 -23.64
CA GLN A 466 -25.50 -4.68 -22.65
C GLN A 466 -24.96 -4.88 -21.23
N GLU A 467 -23.64 -4.85 -21.05
CA GLU A 467 -22.99 -5.17 -19.78
C GLU A 467 -23.54 -6.51 -19.25
N ASP A 468 -23.86 -6.62 -17.96
CA ASP A 468 -24.40 -7.82 -17.33
C ASP A 468 -25.91 -8.03 -17.52
N SER A 469 -26.58 -7.20 -18.32
CA SER A 469 -28.04 -7.29 -18.52
C SER A 469 -28.44 -8.48 -19.38
N THR A 470 -29.54 -9.14 -19.01
CA THR A 470 -30.08 -10.32 -19.72
C THR A 470 -31.25 -9.98 -20.66
N SER A 471 -31.45 -8.70 -20.95
CA SER A 471 -32.48 -8.23 -21.87
C SER A 471 -32.18 -6.82 -22.33
N ALA A 472 -32.66 -6.46 -23.53
CA ALA A 472 -32.61 -5.10 -24.05
C ALA A 472 -33.87 -4.79 -24.87
N THR A 473 -34.25 -3.51 -24.88
CA THR A 473 -35.23 -3.01 -25.84
C THR A 473 -34.49 -2.22 -26.90
N LEU A 474 -34.31 -2.81 -28.07
CA LEU A 474 -33.78 -2.11 -29.23
C LEU A 474 -34.81 -1.06 -29.66
N ALA A 475 -34.38 0.18 -29.86
CA ALA A 475 -35.25 1.31 -30.16
C ALA A 475 -34.77 2.06 -31.41
N ASN A 476 -35.58 3.02 -31.88
CA ASN A 476 -35.34 3.77 -33.12
C ASN A 476 -35.20 2.87 -34.36
N LEU A 477 -35.94 1.77 -34.35
CA LEU A 477 -35.98 0.82 -35.46
C LEU A 477 -36.89 1.33 -36.57
N SER A 478 -36.75 0.74 -37.76
CA SER A 478 -37.65 0.94 -38.90
C SER A 478 -38.02 -0.43 -39.46
N LEU A 479 -38.75 -1.19 -38.63
CA LEU A 479 -39.14 -2.56 -38.96
C LEU A 479 -40.28 -2.57 -39.97
N VAL A 480 -40.29 -3.59 -40.83
CA VAL A 480 -41.20 -3.69 -41.98
C VAL A 480 -42.29 -4.74 -41.71
N GLU A 481 -43.54 -4.36 -41.96
CA GLU A 481 -44.71 -5.26 -41.91
C GLU A 481 -44.47 -6.56 -42.69
N GLY A 482 -44.87 -7.70 -42.11
CA GLY A 482 -44.72 -9.02 -42.70
C GLY A 482 -43.28 -9.51 -42.87
N SER A 483 -42.30 -8.84 -42.26
CA SER A 483 -40.88 -9.26 -42.28
C SER A 483 -40.48 -9.89 -40.94
N THR A 484 -39.67 -10.95 -41.00
CA THR A 484 -39.10 -11.61 -39.81
C THR A 484 -37.74 -11.03 -39.48
N TYR A 485 -37.52 -10.70 -38.21
CA TYR A 485 -36.23 -10.26 -37.70
C TYR A 485 -35.68 -11.25 -36.66
N TYR A 486 -34.37 -11.42 -36.63
CA TYR A 486 -33.68 -12.41 -35.79
C TYR A 486 -32.74 -11.69 -34.84
N ALA A 487 -32.93 -11.88 -33.55
CA ALA A 487 -31.96 -11.43 -32.56
C ALA A 487 -30.79 -12.41 -32.51
N SER A 488 -29.57 -11.90 -32.37
CA SER A 488 -28.40 -12.74 -32.08
C SER A 488 -27.65 -12.20 -30.88
N VAL A 489 -27.19 -13.11 -30.02
CA VAL A 489 -26.51 -12.79 -28.77
C VAL A 489 -25.20 -13.56 -28.71
N ARG A 490 -24.17 -12.91 -28.18
CA ARG A 490 -22.94 -13.54 -27.68
C ARG A 490 -22.59 -12.93 -26.33
N LEU A 491 -21.74 -13.59 -25.56
CA LEU A 491 -21.30 -13.08 -24.28
C LEU A 491 -19.82 -13.35 -24.06
N THR A 492 -19.21 -12.54 -23.21
CA THR A 492 -17.80 -12.64 -22.81
C THR A 492 -17.74 -12.88 -21.31
N ASP A 493 -16.93 -13.84 -20.87
CA ASP A 493 -16.69 -14.11 -19.44
C ASP A 493 -15.67 -13.12 -18.83
N ILE A 494 -15.37 -13.26 -17.53
CA ILE A 494 -14.41 -12.39 -16.84
C ILE A 494 -12.97 -12.67 -17.31
N ALA A 495 -12.65 -13.89 -17.73
CA ALA A 495 -11.35 -14.26 -18.28
C ALA A 495 -11.09 -13.75 -19.71
N GLY A 496 -12.13 -13.29 -20.41
CA GLY A 496 -12.10 -12.79 -21.78
C GLY A 496 -12.44 -13.82 -22.85
N ASN A 497 -12.92 -15.01 -22.50
CA ASN A 497 -13.45 -15.99 -23.46
C ASN A 497 -14.79 -15.50 -24.03
N ILE A 498 -14.97 -15.69 -25.34
CA ILE A 498 -16.18 -15.26 -26.06
C ILE A 498 -16.97 -16.50 -26.47
N SER A 499 -18.27 -16.51 -26.16
CA SER A 499 -19.18 -17.58 -26.54
C SER A 499 -19.32 -17.71 -28.06
N ALA A 500 -19.82 -18.85 -28.52
CA ALA A 500 -20.45 -18.91 -29.84
C ALA A 500 -21.65 -17.94 -29.91
N VAL A 501 -21.94 -17.43 -31.09
CA VAL A 501 -23.15 -16.64 -31.34
C VAL A 501 -24.35 -17.59 -31.39
N LEU A 502 -25.39 -17.28 -30.61
CA LEU A 502 -26.71 -17.89 -30.73
C LEU A 502 -27.65 -16.91 -31.43
N SER A 503 -28.54 -17.42 -32.28
CA SER A 503 -29.64 -16.66 -32.87
C SER A 503 -30.97 -17.28 -32.45
N GLY A 504 -31.97 -16.44 -32.21
CA GLY A 504 -33.34 -16.91 -32.03
C GLY A 504 -33.94 -17.41 -33.35
N ASP A 505 -35.17 -17.92 -33.28
CA ASP A 505 -35.92 -18.37 -34.45
C ASP A 505 -36.64 -17.23 -35.18
N GLY A 506 -36.65 -16.05 -34.58
CA GLY A 506 -37.05 -14.79 -35.18
C GLY A 506 -38.51 -14.43 -34.94
N VAL A 507 -38.80 -13.14 -35.00
CA VAL A 507 -40.12 -12.56 -34.75
C VAL A 507 -40.68 -11.90 -36.00
N LEU A 508 -41.92 -12.23 -36.35
CA LEU A 508 -42.64 -11.60 -37.44
C LEU A 508 -43.22 -10.26 -36.99
N ILE A 509 -42.99 -9.22 -37.76
CA ILE A 509 -43.58 -7.90 -37.50
C ILE A 509 -44.99 -7.86 -38.07
N ASP A 510 -45.96 -7.73 -37.18
CA ASP A 510 -47.37 -7.57 -37.48
C ASP A 510 -47.96 -6.50 -36.57
N PHE A 511 -48.14 -5.30 -37.12
CA PHE A 511 -48.78 -4.18 -36.43
C PHE A 511 -50.14 -3.82 -37.01
N THR A 512 -50.63 -4.59 -37.98
CA THR A 512 -51.88 -4.28 -38.68
C THR A 512 -53.05 -5.01 -38.06
N ASP A 513 -54.17 -4.33 -37.82
CA ASP A 513 -55.40 -5.00 -37.38
C ASP A 513 -55.93 -5.94 -38.49
N PRO A 514 -56.58 -7.06 -38.14
CA PRO A 514 -57.22 -7.93 -39.12
C PRO A 514 -58.18 -7.15 -40.04
N VAL A 515 -58.11 -7.44 -41.33
CA VAL A 515 -59.00 -6.84 -42.33
C VAL A 515 -60.42 -7.39 -42.14
N THR A 516 -61.40 -6.49 -42.04
CA THR A 516 -62.81 -6.85 -41.85
C THR A 516 -63.40 -7.53 -43.08
N GLY A 517 -64.27 -8.52 -42.82
CA GLY A 517 -65.01 -9.24 -43.84
C GLY A 517 -66.43 -8.72 -44.06
N THR A 518 -67.25 -9.53 -44.73
CA THR A 518 -68.70 -9.31 -44.90
C THR A 518 -69.47 -10.15 -43.90
N ILE A 519 -70.51 -9.58 -43.30
CA ILE A 519 -71.41 -10.24 -42.34
C ILE A 519 -72.83 -10.20 -42.92
N ILE A 520 -73.55 -11.31 -42.79
CA ILE A 520 -74.98 -11.41 -43.11
C ILE A 520 -75.74 -11.91 -41.88
N ASP A 521 -76.95 -11.40 -41.64
CA ASP A 521 -77.80 -11.78 -40.50
C ASP A 521 -78.71 -12.99 -40.82
N GLY A 522 -78.14 -13.97 -41.52
CA GLY A 522 -78.75 -15.26 -41.86
C GLY A 522 -77.70 -16.36 -42.07
N THR A 523 -78.15 -17.54 -42.50
CA THR A 523 -77.25 -18.68 -42.79
C THR A 523 -76.65 -18.62 -44.20
N THR A 524 -77.39 -18.10 -45.18
CA THR A 524 -76.96 -18.02 -46.59
C THR A 524 -77.33 -16.71 -47.28
N GLU A 525 -78.19 -15.88 -46.68
CA GLU A 525 -78.70 -14.63 -47.24
C GLU A 525 -78.76 -13.57 -46.13
N ASP A 526 -78.66 -12.30 -46.52
CA ASP A 526 -78.89 -11.14 -45.65
C ASP A 526 -80.40 -10.90 -45.49
N LEU A 527 -80.91 -11.04 -44.27
CA LEU A 527 -82.32 -11.02 -43.93
C LEU A 527 -82.81 -9.59 -43.67
N ILE A 528 -83.92 -9.23 -44.30
CA ILE A 528 -84.62 -7.97 -43.98
C ILE A 528 -85.51 -8.16 -42.74
N PHE A 529 -85.99 -9.38 -42.50
CA PHE A 529 -86.90 -9.72 -41.40
C PHE A 529 -86.64 -11.14 -40.88
N THR A 530 -86.70 -11.31 -39.55
CA THR A 530 -86.73 -12.64 -38.91
C THR A 530 -88.13 -12.96 -38.37
N GLY A 531 -88.52 -14.23 -38.44
CA GLY A 531 -89.77 -14.74 -37.84
C GLY A 531 -89.62 -15.18 -36.38
N SER A 532 -88.42 -15.07 -35.80
CA SER A 532 -88.13 -15.53 -34.45
C SER A 532 -88.08 -14.38 -33.46
N SER A 533 -88.71 -14.54 -32.30
CA SER A 533 -88.60 -13.62 -31.17
C SER A 533 -87.49 -14.00 -30.18
N ASN A 534 -86.75 -15.09 -30.43
CA ASN A 534 -85.82 -15.68 -29.47
C ASN A 534 -84.47 -16.12 -30.06
N THR A 535 -84.33 -16.07 -31.39
CA THR A 535 -83.14 -16.58 -32.07
C THR A 535 -82.71 -15.66 -33.20
N LEU A 536 -81.43 -15.32 -33.25
CA LEU A 536 -80.78 -14.66 -34.38
C LEU A 536 -79.60 -15.51 -34.85
N THR A 537 -79.33 -15.47 -36.15
CA THR A 537 -78.19 -16.17 -36.76
C THR A 537 -77.39 -15.17 -37.57
N ALA A 538 -76.06 -15.26 -37.52
CA ALA A 538 -75.18 -14.53 -38.41
C ALA A 538 -74.15 -15.47 -39.03
N THR A 539 -73.75 -15.15 -40.25
CA THR A 539 -72.65 -15.79 -40.96
C THR A 539 -71.73 -14.71 -41.50
N TRP A 540 -70.42 -14.90 -41.41
CA TRP A 540 -69.45 -13.96 -41.95
C TRP A 540 -68.36 -14.65 -42.76
N THR A 541 -67.78 -13.92 -43.71
CA THR A 541 -66.72 -14.40 -44.59
C THR A 541 -65.76 -13.27 -44.95
N GLY A 542 -64.55 -13.60 -45.38
CA GLY A 542 -63.61 -12.62 -45.94
C GLY A 542 -62.88 -11.75 -44.91
N PHE A 543 -62.98 -12.07 -43.61
CA PHE A 543 -62.02 -11.55 -42.64
C PHE A 543 -60.65 -12.19 -42.91
N SER A 544 -59.58 -11.41 -42.83
CA SER A 544 -58.23 -11.93 -43.04
C SER A 544 -57.19 -11.06 -42.36
N ASP A 545 -56.19 -11.70 -41.78
CA ASP A 545 -54.93 -11.07 -41.39
C ASP A 545 -53.80 -11.78 -42.15
N PRO A 546 -53.15 -11.13 -43.13
CA PRO A 546 -52.12 -11.78 -43.93
C PRO A 546 -50.83 -12.11 -43.16
N ALA A 547 -50.53 -11.43 -42.05
CA ALA A 547 -49.27 -11.55 -41.33
C ALA A 547 -49.37 -12.60 -40.20
N SER A 548 -50.34 -12.46 -39.30
CA SER A 548 -50.53 -13.39 -38.18
C SER A 548 -51.71 -14.35 -38.33
N GLY A 549 -52.62 -14.09 -39.25
CA GLY A 549 -53.88 -14.84 -39.33
C GLY A 549 -54.88 -14.42 -38.25
N ILE A 550 -56.02 -15.12 -38.18
CA ILE A 550 -57.07 -14.81 -37.20
C ILE A 550 -57.01 -15.85 -36.10
N SER A 551 -56.92 -15.40 -34.86
CA SER A 551 -56.94 -16.24 -33.65
C SER A 551 -58.37 -16.62 -33.27
N HIS A 552 -59.30 -15.67 -33.28
CA HIS A 552 -60.73 -15.93 -33.05
C HIS A 552 -61.66 -14.82 -33.55
N TYR A 553 -62.95 -15.16 -33.64
CA TYR A 553 -64.04 -14.22 -33.84
C TYR A 553 -64.85 -14.05 -32.56
N GLU A 554 -65.38 -12.85 -32.37
CA GLU A 554 -66.40 -12.56 -31.37
C GLU A 554 -67.61 -11.91 -32.03
N TYR A 555 -68.81 -12.15 -31.49
CA TYR A 555 -70.03 -11.48 -31.93
C TYR A 555 -70.77 -10.81 -30.78
N ALA A 556 -71.51 -9.75 -31.10
CA ALA A 556 -72.43 -9.06 -30.20
C ALA A 556 -73.76 -8.77 -30.90
N ILE A 557 -74.82 -8.59 -30.11
CA ILE A 557 -76.16 -8.23 -30.62
C ILE A 557 -76.64 -6.99 -29.89
N GLY A 558 -77.16 -6.01 -30.65
CA GLY A 558 -77.69 -4.79 -30.08
C GLY A 558 -78.88 -4.20 -30.81
N THR A 559 -79.47 -3.15 -30.23
CA THR A 559 -80.56 -2.37 -30.84
C THR A 559 -80.07 -1.25 -31.76
N SER A 560 -78.75 -1.00 -31.80
CA SER A 560 -78.06 -0.15 -32.78
C SER A 560 -76.77 -0.83 -33.25
N SER A 561 -76.20 -0.38 -34.38
CA SER A 561 -74.90 -0.84 -34.88
C SER A 561 -73.84 -0.79 -33.77
N GLU A 562 -73.03 -1.84 -33.65
CA GLU A 562 -71.94 -2.00 -32.67
C GLU A 562 -72.37 -2.02 -31.19
N SER A 563 -73.67 -1.90 -30.91
CA SER A 563 -74.19 -2.06 -29.55
C SER A 563 -74.24 -3.54 -29.16
N SER A 564 -74.09 -3.80 -27.86
CA SER A 564 -74.13 -5.14 -27.26
C SER A 564 -75.19 -5.25 -26.16
N ASP A 565 -76.22 -4.39 -26.20
CA ASP A 565 -77.29 -4.28 -25.20
C ASP A 565 -78.26 -5.47 -25.19
N ILE A 566 -78.25 -6.31 -26.23
CA ILE A 566 -79.07 -7.53 -26.30
C ILE A 566 -78.22 -8.78 -26.00
N ALA A 567 -76.98 -8.83 -26.49
CA ALA A 567 -75.99 -9.83 -26.13
C ALA A 567 -74.58 -9.23 -26.17
N GLY A 568 -73.83 -9.41 -25.07
CA GLY A 568 -72.43 -9.02 -24.96
C GLY A 568 -71.53 -9.76 -25.94
N TRP A 569 -70.35 -9.19 -26.20
CA TRP A 569 -69.30 -9.83 -26.99
C TRP A 569 -69.01 -11.24 -26.46
N THR A 570 -69.15 -12.21 -27.37
CA THR A 570 -68.98 -13.63 -27.05
C THR A 570 -68.11 -14.25 -28.13
N SER A 571 -66.98 -14.86 -27.72
CA SER A 571 -66.12 -15.61 -28.61
C SER A 571 -66.81 -16.85 -29.17
N VAL A 572 -66.60 -17.10 -30.46
CA VAL A 572 -67.01 -18.32 -31.17
C VAL A 572 -65.80 -19.08 -31.71
N ALA A 573 -64.62 -18.86 -31.14
CA ALA A 573 -63.36 -19.35 -31.67
C ALA A 573 -63.25 -19.02 -33.16
N LEU A 574 -62.95 -19.99 -34.03
CA LEU A 574 -62.81 -19.78 -35.47
C LEU A 574 -64.08 -20.07 -36.27
N ASP A 575 -65.22 -20.32 -35.61
CA ASP A 575 -66.48 -20.54 -36.32
C ASP A 575 -66.91 -19.25 -37.04
N THR A 576 -67.35 -19.39 -38.28
CA THR A 576 -67.79 -18.27 -39.14
C THR A 576 -69.31 -18.10 -39.18
N THR A 577 -70.03 -18.88 -38.37
CA THR A 577 -71.49 -18.85 -38.25
C THR A 577 -71.88 -19.05 -36.81
N VAL A 578 -72.84 -18.26 -36.33
CA VAL A 578 -73.40 -18.40 -34.98
C VAL A 578 -74.92 -18.32 -35.01
N THR A 579 -75.58 -19.22 -34.26
CA THR A 579 -77.01 -19.10 -33.94
C THR A 579 -77.16 -18.87 -32.44
N ARG A 580 -77.59 -17.66 -32.07
CA ARG A 580 -77.83 -17.29 -30.68
C ARG A 580 -79.30 -17.46 -30.33
N SER A 581 -79.58 -18.43 -29.45
CA SER A 581 -80.91 -18.64 -28.85
C SER A 581 -81.02 -18.08 -27.44
N GLY A 582 -82.24 -17.89 -26.94
CA GLY A 582 -82.49 -17.38 -25.58
C GLY A 582 -82.59 -15.85 -25.51
N LEU A 583 -82.83 -15.20 -26.66
CA LEU A 583 -82.97 -13.75 -26.78
C LEU A 583 -84.40 -13.31 -26.43
N SER A 584 -84.58 -12.07 -26.01
CA SER A 584 -85.90 -11.45 -25.83
C SER A 584 -86.09 -10.36 -26.86
N LEU A 585 -86.52 -10.74 -28.07
CA LEU A 585 -86.66 -9.83 -29.20
C LEU A 585 -88.10 -9.28 -29.28
N GLY A 586 -88.23 -7.96 -29.22
CA GLY A 586 -89.50 -7.25 -29.33
C GLY A 586 -89.98 -7.17 -30.79
N ASN A 587 -91.28 -7.37 -30.98
CA ASN A 587 -91.91 -7.29 -32.30
C ASN A 587 -91.78 -5.87 -32.90
N GLY A 588 -91.34 -5.78 -34.15
CA GLY A 588 -91.22 -4.52 -34.89
C GLY A 588 -89.96 -3.69 -34.58
N ASN A 589 -89.02 -4.23 -33.80
CA ASN A 589 -87.73 -3.59 -33.53
C ASN A 589 -86.64 -4.09 -34.49
N THR A 590 -85.65 -3.24 -34.76
CA THR A 590 -84.43 -3.58 -35.50
C THR A 590 -83.35 -4.05 -34.54
N TYR A 591 -82.61 -5.09 -34.94
CA TYR A 591 -81.48 -5.64 -34.21
C TYR A 591 -80.26 -5.70 -35.13
N TYR A 592 -79.08 -5.50 -34.57
CA TYR A 592 -77.81 -5.51 -35.29
C TYR A 592 -76.91 -6.59 -34.70
N ILE A 593 -76.23 -7.34 -35.57
CA ILE A 593 -75.19 -8.29 -35.18
C ILE A 593 -73.86 -7.71 -35.63
N SER A 594 -72.92 -7.56 -34.71
CA SER A 594 -71.56 -7.09 -34.97
C SER A 594 -70.59 -8.23 -34.75
N VAL A 595 -69.56 -8.33 -35.59
CA VAL A 595 -68.50 -9.34 -35.51
C VAL A 595 -67.16 -8.63 -35.55
N GLN A 596 -66.23 -9.05 -34.69
CA GLN A 596 -64.84 -8.62 -34.72
C GLN A 596 -63.92 -9.85 -34.77
N ALA A 597 -62.73 -9.66 -35.32
CA ALA A 597 -61.68 -10.66 -35.38
C ALA A 597 -60.48 -10.18 -34.57
N SER A 598 -59.72 -11.11 -34.00
CA SER A 598 -58.50 -10.86 -33.23
C SER A 598 -57.50 -11.99 -33.43
#